data_AF-A0A164S0A1-F1
#
_entry.id   AF-A0A164S0A1-F1
#
_cell.length_a   1.000
_cell.length_b   1.000
_cell.length_c   1.000
_cell.angle_alpha   90.00
_cell.angle_beta   90.00
_cell.angle_gamma   90.00
#
_symmetry.space_group_name_H-M   'P 1'
#
loop_
_entity.id
_entity.type
_entity.pdbx_description
1 polymer ?
#
loop_
_entity_poly.entity_id
_entity_poly.type
_entity_poly.pdbx_seq_one_letter_code
_entity_poly.pdbx_strand_id
1 'polypeptide(L)'
;MCSRFGTMDGITVIFILWCVATQPATASLSCRTEDGQPVDWFVLYKLPPTTTGKATDGRAYVYRTSVSTQGDDGSTWIFSQQSIDSAASLPGQTLEPIYNFPEHVVSEDNDVDERLLLMYNDEFPNGTSSEIAAHAKGVVAFDGQSGFWLVHSVPRFPPAPGGDRSPETRTNYSYPATGLRYGQTMLCVSLPFNQADLIGEQLQYYHPFIYHWSVSSSSKEWIQMVPNLVDVARGHHVTKPPWSRSVQLFSSNQLSIISFAKARQFGLDLYGDWITETLKNALYVETWTNGQGHPMPSLCINRTLTYVPRLR
;
A
#
# COMPACT_ATOMS: atom_id res chain seq x y z
N MET A 1 -9.11 12.66 -81.10
CA MET A 1 -9.76 11.69 -82.00
C MET A 1 -9.64 10.31 -81.37
N CYS A 2 -10.74 9.55 -81.42
CA CYS A 2 -10.92 8.17 -80.91
C CYS A 2 -11.01 7.96 -79.39
N SER A 3 -12.26 7.84 -78.97
CA SER A 3 -12.79 7.14 -77.81
C SER A 3 -12.37 5.66 -77.77
N ARG A 4 -12.33 5.07 -76.57
CA ARG A 4 -13.06 3.82 -76.27
C ARG A 4 -13.18 3.59 -74.76
N PHE A 5 -14.43 3.38 -74.35
CA PHE A 5 -14.87 2.83 -73.07
C PHE A 5 -14.36 1.39 -72.91
N GLY A 6 -13.94 1.06 -71.69
CA GLY A 6 -13.85 -0.31 -71.18
C GLY A 6 -14.42 -0.31 -69.76
N THR A 7 -15.64 -0.82 -69.62
CA THR A 7 -16.29 -1.10 -68.34
C THR A 7 -15.70 -2.38 -67.77
N MET A 8 -15.04 -2.29 -66.62
CA MET A 8 -14.90 -3.39 -65.68
C MET A 8 -15.56 -2.95 -64.39
N ASP A 9 -16.62 -3.66 -64.00
CA ASP A 9 -17.31 -3.51 -62.73
C ASP A 9 -16.34 -3.86 -61.59
N GLY A 10 -15.54 -2.88 -61.18
CA GLY A 10 -14.72 -2.95 -59.98
C GLY A 10 -15.57 -2.66 -58.77
N ILE A 11 -15.89 -3.68 -57.99
CA ILE A 11 -16.45 -3.52 -56.64
C ILE A 11 -15.36 -2.82 -55.80
N THR A 12 -15.51 -1.52 -55.57
CA THR A 12 -14.66 -0.78 -54.63
C THR A 12 -15.04 -1.22 -53.22
N VAL A 13 -14.28 -2.16 -52.64
CA VAL A 13 -14.41 -2.56 -51.24
C VAL A 13 -13.77 -1.47 -50.37
N ILE A 14 -14.60 -0.64 -49.75
CA ILE A 14 -14.16 0.34 -48.76
C ILE A 14 -13.99 -0.39 -47.42
N PHE A 15 -12.75 -0.63 -47.01
CA PHE A 15 -12.45 -1.04 -45.63
C PHE A 15 -12.61 0.18 -44.72
N ILE A 16 -13.78 0.32 -44.11
CA ILE A 16 -13.97 1.24 -42.99
C ILE A 16 -13.26 0.62 -41.79
N LEU A 17 -12.04 1.08 -41.51
CA LEU A 17 -11.34 0.76 -40.28
C LEU A 17 -12.10 1.42 -39.13
N TRP A 18 -13.02 0.68 -38.52
CA TRP A 18 -13.70 1.11 -37.32
C TRP A 18 -12.67 1.07 -36.19
N CYS A 19 -12.00 2.20 -35.94
CA CYS A 19 -11.31 2.42 -34.68
C CYS A 19 -12.38 2.41 -33.60
N VAL A 20 -12.65 1.22 -33.05
CA VAL A 20 -13.29 1.11 -31.74
C VAL A 20 -12.35 1.84 -30.81
N ALA A 21 -12.73 3.05 -30.40
CA ALA A 21 -12.13 3.70 -29.27
C ALA A 21 -12.34 2.74 -28.09
N THR A 22 -11.31 1.96 -27.76
CA THR A 22 -11.29 1.20 -26.52
C THR A 22 -11.50 2.22 -25.43
N GLN A 23 -12.63 2.14 -24.73
CA GLN A 23 -12.80 2.87 -23.49
C GLN A 23 -11.54 2.61 -22.65
N PRO A 24 -10.92 3.65 -22.05
CA PRO A 24 -9.77 3.42 -21.20
C PRO A 24 -10.22 2.42 -20.14
N ALA A 25 -9.59 1.25 -20.13
CA ALA A 25 -9.76 0.31 -19.02
C ALA A 25 -9.47 1.12 -17.75
N THR A 26 -10.43 1.18 -16.85
CA THR A 26 -10.21 1.74 -15.52
C THR A 26 -8.96 1.08 -14.97
N ALA A 27 -7.92 1.87 -14.73
CA ALA A 27 -6.62 1.32 -14.40
C ALA A 27 -6.72 0.61 -13.05
N SER A 28 -6.56 -0.71 -13.07
CA SER A 28 -6.66 -1.57 -11.90
C SER A 28 -5.82 -1.06 -10.73
N LEU A 29 -6.39 -1.04 -9.53
CA LEU A 29 -5.68 -0.66 -8.31
C LEU A 29 -4.57 -1.66 -8.01
N SER A 30 -3.36 -1.13 -7.85
CA SER A 30 -2.13 -1.91 -7.60
C SER A 30 -1.03 -1.00 -7.06
N CYS A 31 -0.01 -1.60 -6.45
CA CYS A 31 1.26 -0.91 -6.22
C CYS A 31 1.89 -0.52 -7.56
N ARG A 32 2.58 0.64 -7.62
CA ARG A 32 3.16 1.16 -8.85
C ARG A 32 4.64 1.52 -8.71
N THR A 33 5.37 1.40 -9.82
CA THR A 33 6.72 1.94 -9.96
C THR A 33 6.67 3.46 -10.13
N GLU A 34 7.85 4.11 -10.12
CA GLU A 34 7.98 5.57 -10.33
C GLU A 34 7.50 6.01 -11.73
N ASP A 35 7.55 5.10 -12.71
CA ASP A 35 7.01 5.29 -14.07
C ASP A 35 5.48 5.03 -14.16
N GLY A 36 4.82 4.83 -13.03
CA GLY A 36 3.39 4.58 -12.93
C GLY A 36 2.94 3.18 -13.35
N GLN A 37 3.87 2.26 -13.64
CA GLN A 37 3.54 0.90 -14.07
C GLN A 37 3.17 0.01 -12.88
N PRO A 38 2.18 -0.89 -13.00
CA PRO A 38 1.85 -1.86 -11.95
C PRO A 38 3.05 -2.73 -11.56
N VAL A 39 3.16 -3.02 -10.26
CA VAL A 39 4.19 -3.90 -9.71
C VAL A 39 3.59 -4.77 -8.61
N ASP A 40 4.10 -6.00 -8.44
CA ASP A 40 3.49 -6.95 -7.50
C ASP A 40 3.71 -6.55 -6.05
N TRP A 41 4.88 -6.00 -5.74
CA TRP A 41 5.18 -5.42 -4.44
C TRP A 41 6.36 -4.46 -4.55
N PHE A 42 6.47 -3.56 -3.57
CA PHE A 42 7.69 -2.82 -3.32
C PHE A 42 7.96 -2.67 -1.82
N VAL A 43 9.24 -2.58 -1.48
CA VAL A 43 9.72 -2.12 -0.18
C VAL A 43 10.47 -0.82 -0.39
N LEU A 44 10.18 0.18 0.43
CA LEU A 44 10.82 1.48 0.40
C LEU A 44 11.35 1.83 1.78
N TYR A 45 12.57 2.38 1.82
CA TYR A 45 13.18 2.97 3.00
C TYR A 45 13.55 4.42 2.72
N LYS A 46 12.80 5.36 3.32
CA LYS A 46 13.15 6.78 3.30
C LYS A 46 14.25 7.06 4.30
N LEU A 47 15.34 7.68 3.85
CA LEU A 47 16.55 7.90 4.63
C LEU A 47 16.42 9.13 5.53
N PRO A 48 16.92 9.10 6.77
CA PRO A 48 17.05 10.32 7.58
C PRO A 48 18.06 11.29 6.93
N PRO A 49 18.00 12.60 7.28
CA PRO A 49 18.96 13.58 6.77
C PRO A 49 20.39 13.22 7.17
N THR A 50 21.31 13.26 6.21
CA THR A 50 22.74 13.04 6.42
C THR A 50 23.52 14.35 6.23
N THR A 51 24.65 14.51 6.93
CA THR A 51 25.51 15.69 6.77
C THR A 51 26.29 15.70 5.46
N THR A 52 26.42 14.54 4.82
CA THR A 52 27.12 14.31 3.55
C THR A 52 26.37 13.31 2.70
N GLY A 53 26.63 13.28 1.38
CA GLY A 53 25.98 12.34 0.45
C GLY A 53 24.66 12.87 -0.16
N LYS A 54 23.84 11.96 -0.66
CA LYS A 54 22.62 12.28 -1.45
C LYS A 54 21.36 12.51 -0.60
N ALA A 55 21.38 12.24 0.70
CA ALA A 55 20.20 12.25 1.57
C ALA A 55 20.21 13.44 2.55
N THR A 56 20.49 14.66 2.08
CA THR A 56 20.80 15.80 2.97
C THR A 56 19.60 16.44 3.69
N ASP A 57 18.38 16.23 3.21
CA ASP A 57 17.17 16.90 3.70
C ASP A 57 16.07 15.91 4.16
N GLY A 58 16.38 14.62 4.16
CA GLY A 58 15.46 13.56 4.57
C GLY A 58 14.37 13.21 3.56
N ARG A 59 14.47 13.66 2.30
CA ARG A 59 13.54 13.30 1.21
C ARG A 59 14.00 12.12 0.36
N ALA A 60 15.30 11.80 0.40
CA ALA A 60 15.83 10.67 -0.33
C ALA A 60 15.28 9.34 0.21
N TYR A 61 15.10 8.38 -0.69
CA TYR A 61 14.75 7.01 -0.32
C TYR A 61 15.45 6.01 -1.22
N VAL A 62 15.60 4.80 -0.68
CA VAL A 62 15.99 3.62 -1.43
C VAL A 62 14.81 2.67 -1.50
N TYR A 63 14.72 1.88 -2.56
CA TYR A 63 13.63 0.92 -2.72
C TYR A 63 14.07 -0.35 -3.43
N ARG A 64 13.18 -1.35 -3.38
CA ARG A 64 13.23 -2.55 -4.20
C ARG A 64 11.81 -2.92 -4.58
N THR A 65 11.61 -3.33 -5.83
CA THR A 65 10.33 -3.82 -6.31
C THR A 65 10.43 -5.28 -6.76
N SER A 66 9.30 -5.90 -7.05
CA SER A 66 9.25 -7.26 -7.60
C SER A 66 9.93 -7.41 -8.97
N VAL A 67 10.19 -6.31 -9.67
CA VAL A 67 10.85 -6.29 -10.99
C VAL A 67 12.24 -5.64 -10.95
N SER A 68 12.70 -5.17 -9.79
CA SER A 68 14.04 -4.62 -9.63
C SER A 68 15.12 -5.69 -9.74
N THR A 69 16.18 -5.42 -10.50
CA THR A 69 17.34 -6.29 -10.66
C THR A 69 18.49 -5.84 -9.75
N GLN A 70 19.20 -4.77 -10.11
CA GLN A 70 20.30 -4.15 -9.35
C GLN A 70 20.25 -2.62 -9.51
N GLY A 71 20.70 -1.91 -8.47
CA GLY A 71 20.95 -0.47 -8.50
C GLY A 71 22.29 -0.12 -9.14
N ASP A 72 22.51 1.18 -9.38
CA ASP A 72 23.68 1.71 -10.10
C ASP A 72 25.04 1.35 -9.48
N ASP A 73 25.08 1.06 -8.18
CA ASP A 73 26.27 0.69 -7.42
C ASP A 73 26.46 -0.83 -7.27
N GLY A 74 25.63 -1.62 -7.96
CA GLY A 74 25.58 -3.08 -7.83
C GLY A 74 24.83 -3.57 -6.58
N SER A 75 24.27 -2.66 -5.78
CA SER A 75 23.39 -3.00 -4.66
C SER A 75 22.08 -3.61 -5.14
N THR A 76 21.45 -4.44 -4.33
CA THR A 76 20.07 -4.91 -4.58
C THR A 76 19.02 -3.83 -4.28
N TRP A 77 19.41 -2.75 -3.61
CA TRP A 77 18.58 -1.57 -3.35
C TRP A 77 18.85 -0.48 -4.38
N ILE A 78 17.79 0.14 -4.88
CA ILE A 78 17.86 1.23 -5.86
C ILE A 78 17.77 2.56 -5.10
N PHE A 79 18.71 3.46 -5.34
CA PHE A 79 18.62 4.84 -4.86
C PHE A 79 17.72 5.65 -5.80
N SER A 80 16.58 6.12 -5.28
CA SER A 80 15.60 6.88 -6.05
C SER A 80 16.15 8.22 -6.53
N GLN A 81 15.78 8.61 -7.75
CA GLN A 81 15.97 9.98 -8.24
C GLN A 81 14.79 10.90 -7.88
N GLN A 82 13.65 10.31 -7.46
CA GLN A 82 12.50 11.03 -6.95
C GLN A 82 12.63 11.30 -5.46
N SER A 83 12.20 12.49 -5.02
CA SER A 83 11.99 12.79 -3.61
C SER A 83 10.74 12.07 -3.09
N ILE A 84 10.73 11.65 -1.82
CA ILE A 84 9.59 10.95 -1.21
C ILE A 84 8.30 11.79 -1.22
N ASP A 85 8.40 13.12 -1.26
CA ASP A 85 7.26 14.05 -1.34
C ASP A 85 6.81 14.35 -2.78
N SER A 86 7.49 13.79 -3.79
CA SER A 86 7.10 13.88 -5.19
C SER A 86 5.89 12.98 -5.49
N ALA A 87 4.94 13.47 -6.28
CA ALA A 87 3.86 12.65 -6.83
C ALA A 87 4.38 11.53 -7.76
N ALA A 88 5.59 11.69 -8.31
CA ALA A 88 6.25 10.67 -9.12
C ALA A 88 7.00 9.61 -8.29
N SER A 89 7.03 9.73 -6.95
CA SER A 89 7.59 8.69 -6.08
C SER A 89 6.74 7.41 -6.13
N LEU A 90 7.28 6.26 -5.71
CA LEU A 90 6.50 5.01 -5.61
C LEU A 90 5.17 5.18 -4.84
N PRO A 91 5.14 5.74 -3.61
CA PRO A 91 3.88 5.98 -2.91
C PRO A 91 3.00 7.03 -3.61
N GLY A 92 3.60 8.06 -4.24
CA GLY A 92 2.88 9.04 -5.03
C GLY A 92 2.10 8.39 -6.18
N GLN A 93 2.78 7.62 -7.02
CA GLN A 93 2.20 6.88 -8.13
C GLN A 93 1.17 5.85 -7.67
N THR A 94 1.44 5.15 -6.56
CA THR A 94 0.53 4.13 -6.02
C THR A 94 -0.78 4.72 -5.48
N LEU A 95 -0.71 5.89 -4.84
CA LEU A 95 -1.88 6.55 -4.25
C LEU A 95 -2.62 7.47 -5.23
N GLU A 96 -2.01 7.84 -6.36
CA GLU A 96 -2.61 8.72 -7.38
C GLU A 96 -4.01 8.26 -7.82
N PRO A 97 -4.26 6.96 -8.10
CA PRO A 97 -5.58 6.50 -8.50
C PRO A 97 -6.64 6.62 -7.41
N ILE A 98 -6.27 6.81 -6.14
CA ILE A 98 -7.22 7.07 -5.05
C ILE A 98 -7.63 8.54 -5.05
N TYR A 99 -6.68 9.46 -5.30
CA TYR A 99 -6.96 10.89 -5.32
C TYR A 99 -7.78 11.32 -6.52
N ASN A 100 -7.59 10.66 -7.67
CA ASN A 100 -8.31 10.99 -8.90
C ASN A 100 -9.82 10.74 -8.87
N PHE A 101 -10.33 10.11 -7.81
CA PHE A 101 -11.72 9.70 -7.68
C PHE A 101 -12.27 10.22 -6.34
N PRO A 102 -12.72 11.49 -6.29
CA PRO A 102 -13.24 12.07 -5.06
C PRO A 102 -14.54 11.40 -4.63
N GLU A 103 -14.71 11.32 -3.31
CA GLU A 103 -15.95 10.97 -2.64
C GLU A 103 -17.07 11.90 -3.18
N HIS A 104 -18.24 11.34 -3.51
CA HIS A 104 -19.47 12.03 -3.97
C HIS A 104 -19.74 12.20 -5.46
N VAL A 105 -19.02 11.55 -6.38
CA VAL A 105 -19.49 11.54 -7.78
C VAL A 105 -20.39 10.36 -8.06
N VAL A 106 -21.67 10.53 -7.72
CA VAL A 106 -22.76 9.82 -8.40
C VAL A 106 -22.81 10.41 -9.81
N SER A 107 -22.25 9.70 -10.80
CA SER A 107 -22.55 10.03 -12.20
C SER A 107 -24.02 9.73 -12.47
N GLU A 108 -24.68 10.62 -13.22
CA GLU A 108 -26.07 10.40 -13.69
C GLU A 108 -26.18 9.14 -14.57
N ASP A 109 -25.07 8.70 -15.16
CA ASP A 109 -24.90 7.35 -15.69
C ASP A 109 -24.47 6.42 -14.56
N ASN A 110 -25.19 5.31 -14.39
CA ASN A 110 -25.11 4.30 -13.32
C ASN A 110 -23.75 3.60 -13.09
N ASP A 111 -22.62 4.20 -13.47
CA ASP A 111 -21.27 3.70 -13.22
C ASP A 111 -20.83 4.13 -11.81
N VAL A 112 -21.41 3.46 -10.81
CA VAL A 112 -21.09 3.72 -9.41
C VAL A 112 -19.74 3.07 -9.13
N ASP A 113 -18.70 3.89 -9.01
CA ASP A 113 -17.31 3.45 -8.78
C ASP A 113 -17.25 2.44 -7.60
N GLU A 114 -16.98 1.17 -7.91
CA GLU A 114 -17.07 0.04 -6.98
C GLU A 114 -15.78 -0.13 -6.15
N ARG A 115 -15.35 0.93 -5.47
CA ARG A 115 -14.09 0.93 -4.72
C ARG A 115 -14.27 0.75 -3.23
N LEU A 116 -13.38 -0.05 -2.66
CA LEU A 116 -13.03 -0.05 -1.25
C LEU A 116 -11.86 0.91 -1.04
N LEU A 117 -11.97 1.76 -0.03
CA LEU A 117 -10.83 2.47 0.53
C LEU A 117 -10.92 2.45 2.05
N LEU A 118 -9.81 2.12 2.70
CA LEU A 118 -9.67 2.21 4.14
C LEU A 118 -8.28 2.74 4.45
N MET A 119 -8.21 3.88 5.13
CA MET A 119 -6.96 4.53 5.53
C MET A 119 -6.90 4.65 7.05
N TYR A 120 -5.76 4.27 7.62
CA TYR A 120 -5.56 4.22 9.06
C TYR A 120 -4.20 4.74 9.48
N ASN A 121 -4.15 5.43 10.60
CA ASN A 121 -2.94 5.97 11.19
C ASN A 121 -3.23 6.31 12.66
N ASP A 122 -2.39 5.90 13.61
CA ASP A 122 -2.50 6.33 15.01
C ASP A 122 -2.30 7.85 15.20
N GLU A 123 -1.74 8.52 14.19
CA GLU A 123 -1.70 9.97 14.06
C GLU A 123 -2.23 10.39 12.69
N PHE A 124 -3.47 10.88 12.64
CA PHE A 124 -4.14 11.31 11.43
C PHE A 124 -3.39 12.46 10.73
N PRO A 125 -3.58 12.66 9.41
CA PRO A 125 -2.98 13.77 8.68
C PRO A 125 -3.26 15.15 9.28
N ASN A 126 -4.43 15.34 9.90
CA ASN A 126 -4.82 16.58 10.57
C ASN A 126 -4.23 16.75 11.99
N GLY A 127 -3.43 15.79 12.46
CA GLY A 127 -2.81 15.80 13.79
C GLY A 127 -3.61 15.16 14.91
N THR A 128 -4.83 14.67 14.65
CA THR A 128 -5.60 13.88 15.63
C THR A 128 -4.86 12.58 15.93
N SER A 129 -4.66 12.23 17.19
CA SER A 129 -3.95 11.00 17.58
C SER A 129 -4.78 10.13 18.52
N SER A 130 -4.44 8.85 18.58
CA SER A 130 -5.03 7.90 19.53
C SER A 130 -3.95 7.21 20.35
N GLU A 131 -4.15 7.19 21.67
CA GLU A 131 -3.29 6.45 22.61
C GLU A 131 -3.77 5.02 22.87
N ILE A 132 -5.00 4.69 22.43
CA ILE A 132 -5.65 3.41 22.71
C ILE A 132 -5.63 2.45 21.53
N ALA A 133 -5.63 2.98 20.30
CA ALA A 133 -5.56 2.20 19.07
C ALA A 133 -4.14 1.67 18.86
N ALA A 134 -3.99 0.69 17.97
CA ALA A 134 -2.66 0.22 17.60
C ALA A 134 -1.81 1.31 16.96
N HIS A 135 -0.51 1.28 17.26
CA HIS A 135 0.54 1.98 16.51
C HIS A 135 0.71 1.37 15.12
N ALA A 136 -0.29 1.55 14.28
CA ALA A 136 -0.41 0.96 12.96
C ALA A 136 -0.86 2.02 11.96
N LYS A 137 -0.28 1.97 10.76
CA LYS A 137 -0.55 2.95 9.71
C LYS A 137 -0.57 2.26 8.34
N GLY A 138 -1.48 2.66 7.47
CA GLY A 138 -1.58 2.08 6.14
C GLY A 138 -2.82 2.48 5.35
N VAL A 139 -2.87 1.94 4.14
CA VAL A 139 -3.94 2.13 3.15
C VAL A 139 -4.30 0.78 2.56
N VAL A 140 -5.59 0.46 2.54
CA VAL A 140 -6.17 -0.68 1.83
C VAL A 140 -7.09 -0.14 0.77
N ALA A 141 -6.90 -0.51 -0.49
CA ALA A 141 -7.77 -0.08 -1.57
C ALA A 141 -8.01 -1.22 -2.57
N PHE A 142 -9.26 -1.40 -3.00
CA PHE A 142 -9.68 -2.41 -3.97
C PHE A 142 -10.75 -1.86 -4.90
N ASP A 143 -10.82 -2.40 -6.13
CA ASP A 143 -11.76 -2.00 -7.19
C ASP A 143 -12.74 -3.14 -7.59
N GLY A 144 -12.93 -4.11 -6.70
CA GLY A 144 -13.73 -5.31 -6.95
C GLY A 144 -12.99 -6.43 -7.69
N GLN A 145 -11.84 -6.15 -8.31
CA GLN A 145 -11.03 -7.17 -9.01
C GLN A 145 -9.65 -7.31 -8.38
N SER A 146 -9.01 -6.18 -8.08
CA SER A 146 -7.64 -6.09 -7.60
C SER A 146 -7.49 -4.91 -6.65
N GLY A 147 -6.34 -4.84 -5.98
CA GLY A 147 -6.07 -3.78 -5.05
C GLY A 147 -4.66 -3.83 -4.53
N PHE A 148 -4.43 -3.03 -3.49
CA PHE A 148 -3.18 -3.06 -2.76
C PHE A 148 -3.39 -2.87 -1.27
N TRP A 149 -2.40 -3.35 -0.51
CA TRP A 149 -2.22 -3.02 0.90
C TRP A 149 -0.87 -2.36 1.09
N LEU A 150 -0.90 -1.09 1.49
CA LEU A 150 0.28 -0.30 1.85
C LEU A 150 0.37 -0.23 3.38
N VAL A 151 1.44 -0.79 3.95
CA VAL A 151 1.78 -0.67 5.38
C VAL A 151 2.99 0.25 5.51
N HIS A 152 2.94 1.21 6.43
CA HIS A 152 4.04 2.17 6.62
C HIS A 152 4.23 2.61 8.07
N SER A 153 5.33 3.33 8.32
CA SER A 153 5.67 3.89 9.63
C SER A 153 5.45 5.42 9.75
N VAL A 154 5.09 6.09 8.65
CA VAL A 154 4.98 7.57 8.57
C VAL A 154 3.76 8.13 9.31
N PRO A 155 3.90 8.89 10.42
CA PRO A 155 2.78 9.56 11.08
C PRO A 155 2.20 10.65 10.20
N ARG A 156 0.89 10.93 10.33
CA ARG A 156 0.19 12.00 9.60
C ARG A 156 0.20 11.84 8.08
N PHE A 157 0.18 10.60 7.61
CA PHE A 157 0.23 10.22 6.20
C PHE A 157 -0.72 9.04 5.92
N PRO A 158 -1.23 8.92 4.68
CA PRO A 158 -1.35 9.97 3.66
C PRO A 158 -2.59 10.87 3.87
N PRO A 159 -2.70 12.04 3.22
CA PRO A 159 -3.96 12.80 3.20
C PRO A 159 -5.12 11.93 2.71
N ALA A 160 -6.29 12.08 3.33
CA ALA A 160 -7.52 11.49 2.81
C ALA A 160 -7.90 12.16 1.47
N PRO A 161 -8.46 11.43 0.49
CA PRO A 161 -9.04 12.06 -0.69
C PRO A 161 -10.19 13.01 -0.29
N GLY A 162 -10.42 14.03 -1.08
CA GLY A 162 -11.45 15.06 -0.83
C GLY A 162 -11.38 16.16 -1.88
N GLY A 163 -12.38 17.06 -1.88
CA GLY A 163 -12.58 18.04 -2.96
C GLY A 163 -13.49 17.50 -4.07
N ASP A 164 -13.81 18.32 -5.07
CA ASP A 164 -14.59 17.87 -6.25
C ASP A 164 -13.65 17.29 -7.33
N ARG A 165 -14.20 16.92 -8.51
CA ARG A 165 -13.36 16.41 -9.62
C ARG A 165 -12.43 17.46 -10.21
N SER A 166 -12.54 18.74 -9.84
CA SER A 166 -11.63 19.78 -10.32
C SER A 166 -10.20 19.50 -9.82
N PRO A 167 -9.21 19.47 -10.71
CA PRO A 167 -7.80 19.39 -10.33
C PRO A 167 -7.37 20.47 -9.33
N GLU A 168 -8.07 21.60 -9.29
CA GLU A 168 -7.75 22.75 -8.42
C GLU A 168 -8.20 22.56 -6.97
N THR A 169 -9.22 21.74 -6.71
CA THR A 169 -9.81 21.57 -5.37
C THR A 169 -9.53 20.19 -4.78
N ARG A 170 -9.12 19.23 -5.63
CA ARG A 170 -8.82 17.85 -5.25
C ARG A 170 -7.61 17.77 -4.33
N THR A 171 -7.75 16.98 -3.27
CA THR A 171 -6.62 16.60 -2.41
C THR A 171 -5.69 15.69 -3.19
N ASN A 172 -4.39 16.00 -3.17
CA ASN A 172 -3.36 15.23 -3.86
C ASN A 172 -2.39 14.56 -2.88
N TYR A 173 -1.54 13.69 -3.42
CA TYR A 173 -0.41 13.12 -2.70
C TYR A 173 0.41 14.23 -2.03
N SER A 174 0.69 14.06 -0.75
CA SER A 174 1.69 14.86 -0.05
C SER A 174 2.31 14.06 1.08
N TYR A 175 3.54 14.42 1.42
CA TYR A 175 4.32 13.77 2.47
C TYR A 175 4.55 14.74 3.63
N PRO A 176 4.28 14.35 4.88
CA PRO A 176 4.32 15.28 6.00
C PRO A 176 5.76 15.67 6.35
N ALA A 177 5.99 16.95 6.64
CA ALA A 177 7.30 17.45 7.05
C ALA A 177 7.84 16.73 8.31
N THR A 178 6.96 16.30 9.21
CA THR A 178 7.31 15.50 10.39
C THR A 178 7.94 14.14 10.04
N GLY A 179 7.60 13.60 8.86
CA GLY A 179 8.13 12.34 8.34
C GLY A 179 9.55 12.45 7.77
N LEU A 180 10.13 13.65 7.64
CA LEU A 180 11.47 13.84 7.05
C LEU A 180 12.61 13.54 8.03
N ARG A 181 12.37 13.72 9.34
CA ARG A 181 13.42 13.66 10.38
C ARG A 181 14.07 12.29 10.57
N TYR A 182 13.27 11.22 10.56
CA TYR A 182 13.72 9.86 10.85
C TYR A 182 13.65 8.97 9.62
N GLY A 183 14.31 7.82 9.69
CA GLY A 183 14.09 6.74 8.72
C GLY A 183 12.62 6.30 8.75
N GLN A 184 12.06 5.98 7.59
CA GLN A 184 10.68 5.50 7.47
C GLN A 184 10.62 4.34 6.48
N THR A 185 9.80 3.33 6.77
CA THR A 185 9.63 2.16 5.93
C THR A 185 8.22 2.10 5.36
N MET A 186 8.10 1.61 4.13
CA MET A 186 6.84 1.28 3.49
C MET A 186 6.94 -0.08 2.80
N LEU A 187 5.89 -0.89 2.91
CA LEU A 187 5.69 -2.11 2.15
C LEU A 187 4.34 -2.00 1.45
N CYS A 188 4.34 -2.09 0.12
CA CYS A 188 3.13 -2.21 -0.67
C CYS A 188 3.07 -3.59 -1.31
N VAL A 189 1.91 -4.24 -1.26
CA VAL A 189 1.64 -5.50 -1.94
C VAL A 189 0.39 -5.32 -2.79
N SER A 190 0.47 -5.67 -4.07
CA SER A 190 -0.68 -5.81 -4.96
C SER A 190 -1.35 -7.14 -4.72
N LEU A 191 -2.66 -7.16 -4.52
CA LEU A 191 -3.41 -8.36 -4.17
C LEU A 191 -4.65 -8.54 -5.06
N PRO A 192 -5.04 -9.78 -5.38
CA PRO A 192 -6.35 -10.06 -5.93
C PRO A 192 -7.44 -9.82 -4.87
N PHE A 193 -8.65 -9.47 -5.31
CA PHE A 193 -9.75 -9.11 -4.42
C PHE A 193 -10.11 -10.19 -3.38
N ASN A 194 -9.89 -11.46 -3.69
CA ASN A 194 -10.15 -12.56 -2.75
C ASN A 194 -9.25 -12.55 -1.49
N GLN A 195 -8.19 -11.73 -1.45
CA GLN A 195 -7.37 -11.52 -0.26
C GLN A 195 -7.90 -10.39 0.64
N ALA A 196 -8.81 -9.56 0.15
CA ALA A 196 -9.23 -8.33 0.82
C ALA A 196 -9.80 -8.60 2.21
N ASP A 197 -10.68 -9.58 2.35
CA ASP A 197 -11.33 -9.86 3.63
C ASP A 197 -10.37 -10.46 4.67
N LEU A 198 -9.33 -11.19 4.23
CA LEU A 198 -8.26 -11.66 5.11
C LEU A 198 -7.46 -10.51 5.74
N ILE A 199 -7.30 -9.41 4.99
CA ILE A 199 -6.69 -8.16 5.48
C ILE A 199 -7.62 -7.52 6.51
N GLY A 200 -8.92 -7.47 6.23
CA GLY A 200 -9.93 -7.01 7.19
C GLY A 200 -9.82 -7.74 8.52
N GLU A 201 -9.73 -9.07 8.50
CA GLU A 201 -9.58 -9.84 9.73
C GLU A 201 -8.26 -9.51 10.44
N GLN A 202 -7.12 -9.39 9.73
CA GLN A 202 -5.85 -8.94 10.36
C GLN A 202 -5.98 -7.57 11.03
N LEU A 203 -6.67 -6.62 10.39
CA LEU A 203 -6.89 -5.29 10.94
C LEU A 203 -7.79 -5.32 12.19
N GLN A 204 -8.75 -6.25 12.31
CA GLN A 204 -9.51 -6.41 13.57
C GLN A 204 -8.63 -6.82 14.75
N TYR A 205 -7.56 -7.59 14.52
CA TYR A 205 -6.58 -7.91 15.56
C TYR A 205 -5.72 -6.68 15.90
N TYR A 206 -5.33 -5.87 14.90
CA TYR A 206 -4.59 -4.64 15.15
C TYR A 206 -5.40 -3.66 16.00
N HIS A 207 -6.70 -3.49 15.72
CA HIS A 207 -7.51 -2.37 16.21
C HIS A 207 -6.89 -1.00 15.81
N PRO A 208 -6.78 -0.71 14.49
CA PRO A 208 -6.16 0.50 13.98
C PRO A 208 -7.09 1.71 14.15
N PHE A 209 -6.51 2.91 14.12
CA PHE A 209 -7.29 4.15 14.13
C PHE A 209 -7.63 4.58 12.70
N ILE A 210 -8.88 4.43 12.29
CA ILE A 210 -9.37 4.72 10.93
C ILE A 210 -9.71 6.21 10.82
N TYR A 211 -9.16 6.92 9.83
CA TYR A 211 -9.49 8.33 9.56
C TYR A 211 -10.25 8.56 8.27
N HIS A 212 -10.25 7.58 7.37
CA HIS A 212 -11.01 7.64 6.13
C HIS A 212 -11.38 6.23 5.72
N TRP A 213 -12.64 6.04 5.34
CA TRP A 213 -13.07 4.82 4.67
C TRP A 213 -14.22 5.13 3.73
N SER A 214 -14.23 4.48 2.58
CA SER A 214 -15.34 4.49 1.66
C SER A 214 -15.58 3.08 1.13
N VAL A 215 -16.84 2.68 1.18
CA VAL A 215 -17.32 1.41 0.64
C VAL A 215 -18.55 1.77 -0.18
N SER A 216 -18.40 1.84 -1.49
CA SER A 216 -19.49 2.08 -2.44
C SER A 216 -20.69 1.14 -2.20
N SER A 217 -21.79 1.68 -1.66
CA SER A 217 -22.98 0.92 -1.27
C SER A 217 -23.85 0.42 -2.44
N SER A 218 -23.50 0.77 -3.68
CA SER A 218 -24.28 0.48 -4.89
C SER A 218 -24.36 -1.00 -5.21
N SER A 219 -23.31 -1.76 -4.93
CA SER A 219 -23.26 -3.19 -5.19
C SER A 219 -23.29 -3.93 -3.85
N LYS A 220 -24.40 -4.63 -3.54
CA LYS A 220 -24.53 -5.33 -2.25
C LYS A 220 -23.65 -6.58 -2.22
N GLU A 221 -23.32 -7.12 -3.38
CA GLU A 221 -22.59 -8.37 -3.58
C GLU A 221 -21.14 -8.27 -3.10
N TRP A 222 -20.40 -7.24 -3.49
CA TRP A 222 -18.99 -7.10 -3.09
C TRP A 222 -18.83 -6.82 -1.59
N ILE A 223 -19.72 -6.01 -1.00
CA ILE A 223 -19.76 -5.74 0.44
C ILE A 223 -19.94 -7.04 1.23
N GLN A 224 -20.75 -7.97 0.73
CA GLN A 224 -20.93 -9.29 1.35
C GLN A 224 -19.67 -10.17 1.27
N MET A 225 -18.75 -9.90 0.34
CA MET A 225 -17.47 -10.61 0.21
C MET A 225 -16.37 -10.05 1.12
N VAL A 226 -16.55 -8.83 1.66
CA VAL A 226 -15.56 -8.17 2.55
C VAL A 226 -16.12 -7.74 3.91
N PRO A 227 -16.86 -8.61 4.63
CA PRO A 227 -17.50 -8.26 5.89
C PRO A 227 -16.49 -7.78 6.96
N ASN A 228 -15.30 -8.37 7.02
CA ASN A 228 -14.31 -8.01 8.03
C ASN A 228 -13.74 -6.60 7.80
N LEU A 229 -13.58 -6.16 6.54
CA LEU A 229 -13.16 -4.79 6.24
C LEU A 229 -14.24 -3.77 6.63
N VAL A 230 -15.52 -4.10 6.39
CA VAL A 230 -16.66 -3.26 6.82
C VAL A 230 -16.73 -3.17 8.34
N ASP A 231 -16.48 -4.28 9.04
CA ASP A 231 -16.43 -4.32 10.50
C ASP A 231 -15.30 -3.44 11.06
N VAL A 232 -14.09 -3.52 10.50
CA VAL A 232 -12.97 -2.66 10.89
C VAL A 232 -13.29 -1.18 10.66
N ALA A 233 -13.89 -0.85 9.52
CA ALA A 233 -14.30 0.52 9.20
C ALA A 233 -15.30 1.09 10.23
N ARG A 234 -16.11 0.22 10.85
CA ARG A 234 -17.06 0.56 11.92
C ARG A 234 -16.45 0.49 13.34
N GLY A 235 -15.15 0.21 13.45
CA GLY A 235 -14.43 0.12 14.72
C GLY A 235 -14.56 -1.22 15.45
N HIS A 236 -15.12 -2.25 14.81
CA HIS A 236 -15.12 -3.60 15.36
C HIS A 236 -13.68 -4.15 15.38
N HIS A 237 -13.35 -4.83 16.47
CA HIS A 237 -12.05 -5.42 16.70
C HIS A 237 -12.16 -6.65 17.59
N VAL A 238 -11.09 -7.43 17.68
CA VAL A 238 -11.05 -8.65 18.49
C VAL A 238 -11.20 -8.30 19.98
N THR A 239 -12.25 -8.83 20.61
CA THR A 239 -12.55 -8.64 22.04
C THR A 239 -12.48 -9.92 22.87
N LYS A 240 -12.20 -11.06 22.24
CA LYS A 240 -12.09 -12.39 22.86
C LYS A 240 -10.89 -13.14 22.29
N PRO A 241 -10.29 -14.07 23.05
CA PRO A 241 -9.19 -14.89 22.54
C PRO A 241 -9.65 -15.78 21.37
N PRO A 242 -8.73 -16.19 20.47
CA PRO A 242 -7.28 -15.98 20.54
C PRO A 242 -6.87 -14.52 20.29
N TRP A 243 -5.77 -14.06 20.91
CA TRP A 243 -5.28 -12.68 20.81
C TRP A 243 -4.25 -12.46 19.69
N SER A 244 -4.07 -13.45 18.84
CA SER A 244 -3.12 -13.43 17.73
C SER A 244 -3.62 -14.26 16.57
N ARG A 245 -3.28 -13.84 15.36
CA ARG A 245 -3.60 -14.53 14.11
C ARG A 245 -2.44 -14.43 13.13
N SER A 246 -2.06 -15.55 12.57
CA SER A 246 -1.18 -15.63 11.41
C SER A 246 -1.97 -16.12 10.21
N VAL A 247 -1.84 -15.44 9.07
CA VAL A 247 -2.51 -15.85 7.83
C VAL A 247 -1.54 -15.79 6.67
N GLN A 248 -1.68 -16.74 5.76
CA GLN A 248 -0.98 -16.71 4.48
C GLN A 248 -1.80 -15.88 3.49
N LEU A 249 -1.17 -14.86 2.92
CA LEU A 249 -1.67 -14.04 1.84
C LEU A 249 -0.89 -14.36 0.57
N PHE A 250 -1.52 -14.13 -0.56
CA PHE A 250 -0.90 -14.26 -1.88
C PHE A 250 -0.98 -12.93 -2.62
N SER A 251 0.16 -12.43 -3.09
CA SER A 251 0.16 -11.29 -4.00
C SER A 251 -0.50 -11.65 -5.33
N SER A 252 -0.74 -10.65 -6.18
CA SER A 252 -1.27 -10.86 -7.54
C SER A 252 -0.42 -11.86 -8.35
N ASN A 253 0.90 -11.83 -8.20
CA ASN A 253 1.83 -12.79 -8.82
C ASN A 253 2.17 -14.00 -7.93
N GLN A 254 1.30 -14.34 -6.98
CA GLN A 254 1.40 -15.55 -6.15
C GLN A 254 2.64 -15.59 -5.23
N LEU A 255 3.23 -14.43 -4.89
CA LEU A 255 4.19 -14.39 -3.79
C LEU A 255 3.46 -14.74 -2.49
N SER A 256 3.92 -15.79 -1.83
CA SER A 256 3.42 -16.19 -0.51
C SER A 256 3.96 -15.25 0.57
N ILE A 257 3.06 -14.62 1.31
CA ILE A 257 3.36 -13.70 2.40
C ILE A 257 2.66 -14.19 3.67
N ILE A 258 3.38 -14.29 4.79
CA ILE A 258 2.76 -14.59 6.08
C ILE A 258 2.54 -13.27 6.82
N SER A 259 1.27 -12.93 7.07
CA SER A 259 0.89 -11.78 7.87
C SER A 259 0.65 -12.21 9.32
N PHE A 260 1.27 -11.51 10.26
CA PHE A 260 1.14 -11.73 11.70
C PHE A 260 0.41 -10.54 12.33
N ALA A 261 -0.69 -10.80 13.04
CA ALA A 261 -1.45 -9.79 13.75
C ALA A 261 -1.69 -10.16 15.21
N LYS A 262 -1.50 -9.19 16.10
CA LYS A 262 -1.74 -9.34 17.53
C LYS A 262 -2.71 -8.28 18.04
N ALA A 263 -3.56 -8.69 18.96
CA ALA A 263 -4.35 -7.80 19.80
C ALA A 263 -3.51 -7.29 20.99
N ARG A 264 -3.99 -6.23 21.64
CA ARG A 264 -3.34 -5.64 22.83
C ARG A 264 -3.09 -6.66 23.95
N GLN A 265 -3.96 -7.66 24.06
CA GLN A 265 -3.97 -8.71 25.07
C GLN A 265 -3.00 -9.87 24.78
N PHE A 266 -2.26 -9.85 23.66
CA PHE A 266 -1.38 -10.95 23.24
C PHE A 266 -0.40 -11.42 24.30
N GLY A 267 0.20 -10.49 25.06
CA GLY A 267 0.92 -10.81 26.29
C GLY A 267 2.26 -11.55 26.16
N LEU A 268 2.74 -11.84 24.94
CA LEU A 268 4.02 -12.52 24.66
C LEU A 268 4.97 -11.62 23.85
N ASP A 269 6.25 -12.01 23.76
CA ASP A 269 7.19 -11.35 22.84
C ASP A 269 6.83 -11.68 21.39
N LEU A 270 6.74 -10.63 20.56
CA LEU A 270 6.32 -10.79 19.16
C LEU A 270 7.30 -11.66 18.37
N TYR A 271 8.60 -11.45 18.55
CA TYR A 271 9.62 -12.10 17.73
C TYR A 271 10.04 -13.45 18.31
N GLY A 272 10.44 -13.46 19.58
CA GLY A 272 10.95 -14.63 20.28
C GLY A 272 9.89 -15.69 20.53
N ASP A 273 8.73 -15.31 21.06
CA ASP A 273 7.73 -16.30 21.48
C ASP A 273 6.79 -16.72 20.33
N TRP A 274 6.75 -15.96 19.23
CA TRP A 274 5.76 -16.21 18.17
C TRP A 274 6.33 -16.27 16.75
N ILE A 275 6.95 -15.19 16.23
CA ILE A 275 7.36 -15.20 14.81
C ILE A 275 8.48 -16.22 14.57
N THR A 276 9.53 -16.27 15.41
CA THR A 276 10.62 -17.24 15.24
C THR A 276 10.13 -18.68 15.39
N GLU A 277 9.21 -18.92 16.32
CA GLU A 277 8.56 -20.23 16.49
C GLU A 277 7.66 -20.61 15.32
N THR A 278 7.00 -19.65 14.68
CA THR A 278 6.17 -19.93 13.49
C THR A 278 7.04 -20.18 12.25
N LEU A 279 8.08 -19.36 12.05
CA LEU A 279 8.98 -19.45 10.88
C LEU A 279 10.04 -20.54 11.01
N LYS A 280 10.25 -21.06 12.22
CA LYS A 280 11.35 -22.00 12.55
C LYS A 280 12.71 -21.48 12.10
N ASN A 281 12.93 -20.18 12.27
CA ASN A 281 14.15 -19.49 11.84
C ASN A 281 14.56 -18.41 12.85
N ALA A 282 15.87 -18.15 12.92
CA ALA A 282 16.40 -17.02 13.70
C ALA A 282 16.15 -15.71 12.95
N LEU A 283 15.86 -14.64 13.69
CA LEU A 283 15.63 -13.31 13.14
C LEU A 283 16.67 -12.32 13.65
N TYR A 284 17.16 -11.46 12.75
CA TYR A 284 17.83 -10.23 13.12
C TYR A 284 16.77 -9.14 13.22
N VAL A 285 16.54 -8.64 14.43
CA VAL A 285 15.52 -7.64 14.72
C VAL A 285 16.16 -6.41 15.34
N GLU A 286 15.80 -5.25 14.83
CA GLU A 286 16.09 -3.97 15.45
C GLU A 286 14.77 -3.34 15.87
N THR A 287 14.70 -2.88 17.11
CA THR A 287 13.52 -2.22 17.67
C THR A 287 13.91 -0.87 18.25
N TRP A 288 12.96 0.06 18.32
CA TRP A 288 13.17 1.29 19.06
C TRP A 288 13.59 1.00 20.50
N THR A 289 14.76 1.51 20.91
CA THR A 289 15.32 1.27 22.25
C THR A 289 14.63 2.08 23.35
N ASN A 290 13.76 3.03 22.97
CA ASN A 290 13.06 3.95 23.86
C ASN A 290 11.55 3.63 23.96
N GLY A 291 11.16 2.39 23.68
CA GLY A 291 9.78 1.96 23.82
C GLY A 291 9.34 1.78 25.28
N GLN A 292 8.03 1.63 25.50
CA GLN A 292 7.47 1.24 26.80
C GLN A 292 7.89 -0.17 27.23
N GLY A 293 8.27 -1.02 26.27
CA GLY A 293 8.90 -2.31 26.54
C GLY A 293 10.36 -2.08 26.92
N HIS A 294 10.77 -2.54 28.11
CA HIS A 294 12.18 -2.55 28.48
C HIS A 294 12.99 -3.36 27.45
N PRO A 295 14.26 -2.99 27.19
CA PRO A 295 15.13 -3.79 26.32
C PRO A 295 15.10 -5.25 26.77
N MET A 296 14.85 -6.17 25.82
CA MET A 296 14.90 -7.59 26.14
C MET A 296 16.29 -7.95 26.68
N PRO A 297 16.37 -8.79 27.73
CA PRO A 297 17.66 -9.28 28.20
C PRO A 297 18.35 -10.04 27.07
N SER A 298 19.66 -9.92 26.98
CA SER A 298 20.45 -10.77 26.07
C SER A 298 20.31 -12.22 26.53
N LEU A 299 19.54 -13.01 25.78
CA LEU A 299 19.29 -14.42 26.09
C LEU A 299 20.12 -15.31 25.16
N CYS A 300 21.16 -15.94 25.71
CA CYS A 300 22.00 -16.89 24.98
C CYS A 300 21.53 -18.33 25.27
N ILE A 301 20.61 -18.86 24.47
CA ILE A 301 20.26 -20.29 24.52
C ILE A 301 21.09 -21.04 23.49
N ASN A 302 22.30 -21.47 23.87
CA ASN A 302 23.15 -22.48 23.20
C ASN A 302 23.13 -22.53 21.66
N ARG A 303 23.00 -21.39 20.99
CA ARG A 303 23.11 -21.20 19.54
C ARG A 303 23.96 -19.97 19.31
N THR A 304 25.04 -20.17 18.57
CA THR A 304 26.05 -19.17 18.24
C THR A 304 25.38 -18.00 17.51
N LEU A 305 25.54 -16.78 18.04
CA LEU A 305 25.25 -15.55 17.30
C LEU A 305 26.50 -14.68 17.24
N THR A 306 26.77 -14.20 16.04
CA THR A 306 27.83 -13.25 15.75
C THR A 306 27.31 -11.86 16.10
N TYR A 307 28.00 -11.18 17.03
CA TYR A 307 27.78 -9.77 17.32
C TYR A 307 28.03 -8.96 16.04
N VAL A 308 27.00 -8.29 15.52
CA VAL A 308 27.16 -7.30 14.44
C VAL A 308 27.29 -5.93 15.13
N PRO A 309 28.49 -5.30 15.13
CA PRO A 309 28.67 -3.99 15.73
C PRO A 309 27.79 -2.95 15.02
N ARG A 310 27.44 -1.89 15.76
CA ARG A 310 26.68 -0.73 15.26
C ARG A 310 27.08 -0.34 13.84
N LEU A 311 26.11 -0.29 12.93
CA LEU A 311 26.20 0.58 11.77
C LEU A 311 26.12 2.01 12.32
N ARG A 312 27.25 2.73 12.26
CA ARG A 312 27.33 4.16 12.58
C ARG A 312 26.81 4.99 11.42
#